data_AF-A0A851AWC2-F1
#
_entry.id   AF-A0A851AWC2-F1
#
_cell.length_a   1.000
_cell.length_b   1.000
_cell.length_c   1.000
_cell.angle_alpha   90.00
_cell.angle_beta   90.00
_cell.angle_gamma   90.00
#
_symmetry.space_group_name_H-M   'P 1'
#
loop_
_entity.id
_entity.type
_entity.pdbx_description
1 polymer ?
#
loop_
_entity_poly.entity_id
_entity_poly.type
_entity_poly.pdbx_seq_one_letter_code
_entity_poly.pdbx_strand_id
1 'polypeptide(L)'
;QNQTFLHVKGQIQLGRFQIRSRDVRLTDSFLDNLKLLPAEYDKGEYFKFLEDYGTHYAVSGTVGGKYELVYVLDNHAMSQLGITVEDVKKCLGYHLDANIVYKGIQANFNVDGGKCENIHVKDKCKYILDLHSIFCLREDNTKKNDNAVIDDVLSLVEGGKIDFSVKIKEMLLRGSKAVDVEDYIQWAKSLVDAPVVIQQRPSPIHTLVPVKMKDAYLKKQNLERAIEDYITEYSVCKCEPCKNGGTLVLVDGVCTCLCSNYFKGIACQIPKST
;
A
#
# COMPACT_ATOMS: atom_id res chain seq x y z
N GLN A 1 12.53 -20.92 -8.48
CA GLN A 1 12.16 -19.79 -9.34
C GLN A 1 12.77 -18.53 -8.77
N ASN A 2 13.66 -17.89 -9.52
CA ASN A 2 14.21 -16.57 -9.20
C ASN A 2 13.25 -15.52 -9.77
N GLN A 3 12.85 -14.52 -8.99
CA GLN A 3 11.92 -13.49 -9.42
C GLN A 3 12.58 -12.11 -9.31
N THR A 4 12.18 -11.20 -10.20
CA THR A 4 12.61 -9.80 -10.17
C THR A 4 11.39 -8.91 -10.04
N PHE A 5 11.48 -7.88 -9.21
CA PHE A 5 10.37 -6.95 -8.97
C PHE A 5 10.63 -5.64 -9.71
N LEU A 6 9.71 -5.25 -10.58
CA LEU A 6 9.68 -3.93 -11.20
C LEU A 6 8.70 -3.05 -10.43
N HIS A 7 9.24 -2.07 -9.71
CA HIS A 7 8.45 -1.12 -8.93
C HIS A 7 8.30 0.20 -9.70
N VAL A 8 7.06 0.57 -10.02
CA VAL A 8 6.68 1.83 -10.65
C VAL A 8 5.93 2.67 -9.64
N LYS A 9 6.37 3.91 -9.47
CA LYS A 9 5.77 4.84 -8.52
C LYS A 9 5.48 6.18 -9.20
N GLY A 10 4.27 6.68 -9.02
CA GLY A 10 3.89 8.03 -9.40
C GLY A 10 3.26 8.77 -8.23
N GLN A 11 3.57 10.05 -8.11
CA GLN A 11 3.06 10.90 -7.04
C GLN A 11 2.70 12.28 -7.60
N ILE A 12 1.51 12.76 -7.28
CA ILE A 12 1.06 14.12 -7.56
C ILE A 12 0.90 14.84 -6.23
N GLN A 13 1.63 15.94 -6.07
CA GLN A 13 1.54 16.80 -4.89
C GLN A 13 0.66 18.00 -5.22
N LEU A 14 -0.44 18.18 -4.50
CA LEU A 14 -1.32 19.33 -4.65
C LEU A 14 -0.96 20.47 -3.69
N GLY A 15 -0.48 20.11 -2.50
CA GLY A 15 -0.16 21.09 -1.48
C GLY A 15 0.51 20.48 -0.28
N ARG A 16 0.91 21.37 0.64
CA ARG A 16 1.53 21.00 1.92
C ARG A 16 0.76 21.68 3.03
N PHE A 17 0.67 21.01 4.18
CA PHE A 17 0.06 21.57 5.36
C PHE A 17 1.02 21.50 6.55
N GLN A 18 0.82 22.42 7.48
CA GLN A 18 1.49 22.44 8.77
C GLN A 18 0.51 22.97 9.82
N ILE A 19 0.25 22.17 10.84
CA ILE A 19 -0.60 22.51 11.97
C ILE A 19 0.17 23.42 12.91
N ARG A 20 -0.55 24.31 13.59
CA ARG A 20 0.00 25.16 14.66
C ARG A 20 0.53 24.28 15.79
N SER A 21 1.65 24.69 16.38
CA SER A 21 2.27 23.96 17.50
C SER A 21 1.66 24.26 18.86
N ARG A 22 0.89 25.35 18.98
CA ARG A 22 0.23 25.80 20.21
C ARG A 22 -1.22 26.20 19.91
N ASP A 23 -2.04 26.12 20.95
CA ASP A 23 -3.45 26.50 20.91
C ASP A 23 -4.21 25.85 19.75
N VAL A 24 -3.94 24.56 19.52
CA VAL A 24 -4.64 23.76 18.52
C VAL A 24 -6.10 23.67 18.93
N ARG A 25 -6.99 24.07 18.02
CA ARG A 25 -8.43 23.91 18.23
C ARG A 25 -8.81 22.45 17.96
N LEU A 26 -9.15 21.76 19.03
CA LEU A 26 -9.65 20.39 18.97
C LEU A 26 -11.15 20.40 18.64
N THR A 27 -11.64 19.30 18.07
CA THR A 27 -13.08 19.11 17.85
C THR A 27 -13.78 18.89 19.19
N ASP A 28 -15.05 19.29 19.26
CA ASP A 28 -15.83 19.18 20.49
C ASP A 28 -15.96 17.70 20.93
N SER A 29 -16.18 16.79 19.98
CA SER A 29 -16.24 15.35 20.23
C SER A 29 -14.97 14.77 20.85
N PHE A 30 -13.80 15.17 20.32
CA PHE A 30 -12.51 14.74 20.84
C PHE A 30 -12.28 15.26 22.26
N LEU A 31 -12.57 16.55 22.48
CA LEU A 31 -12.45 17.17 23.80
C LEU A 31 -13.34 16.52 24.84
N ASP A 32 -14.58 16.20 24.48
CA ASP A 32 -15.54 15.60 25.41
C ASP A 32 -15.15 14.16 25.75
N ASN A 33 -14.74 13.36 24.78
CA ASN A 33 -14.22 12.01 25.06
C ASN A 33 -12.95 12.05 25.91
N LEU A 34 -12.06 13.02 25.68
CA LEU A 34 -10.86 13.20 26.50
C LEU A 34 -11.21 13.59 27.96
N LYS A 35 -12.27 14.37 28.17
CA LYS A 35 -12.78 14.70 29.52
C LYS A 35 -13.38 13.48 30.22
N LEU A 36 -13.99 12.55 29.47
CA LEU A 36 -14.59 11.33 30.03
C LEU A 36 -13.56 10.29 30.46
N LEU A 37 -12.32 10.32 29.93
CA LEU A 37 -11.27 9.40 30.36
C LEU A 37 -11.03 9.47 31.88
N PRO A 38 -10.90 8.32 32.57
CA PRO A 38 -10.65 8.28 34.00
C PRO A 38 -9.26 8.82 34.34
N ALA A 39 -9.13 9.46 35.52
CA ALA A 39 -7.85 9.96 36.01
C ALA A 39 -6.94 8.81 36.48
N GLU A 40 -7.53 7.75 37.02
CA GLU A 40 -6.85 6.47 37.23
C GLU A 40 -6.76 5.70 35.91
N TYR A 41 -5.66 4.98 35.72
CA TYR A 41 -5.42 4.25 34.48
C TYR A 41 -6.36 3.04 34.36
N ASP A 42 -7.29 3.11 33.41
CA ASP A 42 -8.10 1.99 32.97
C ASP A 42 -7.69 1.57 31.55
N LYS A 43 -7.17 0.36 31.39
CA LYS A 43 -6.66 -0.10 30.08
C LYS A 43 -7.76 -0.09 29.01
N GLY A 44 -9.00 -0.46 29.34
CA GLY A 44 -10.09 -0.59 28.39
C GLY A 44 -10.55 0.76 27.82
N GLU A 45 -10.76 1.74 28.70
CA GLU A 45 -11.19 3.09 28.29
C GLU A 45 -10.12 3.80 27.44
N TYR A 46 -8.84 3.67 27.82
CA TYR A 46 -7.75 4.29 27.07
C TYR A 46 -7.50 3.58 25.73
N PHE A 47 -7.62 2.25 25.67
CA PHE A 47 -7.49 1.52 24.40
C PHE A 47 -8.62 1.89 23.43
N LYS A 48 -9.86 1.98 23.92
CA LYS A 48 -10.99 2.44 23.12
C LYS A 48 -10.75 3.84 22.55
N PHE A 49 -10.22 4.75 23.36
CA PHE A 49 -9.86 6.10 22.88
C PHE A 49 -8.81 6.08 21.77
N LEU A 50 -7.80 5.21 21.87
CA LEU A 50 -6.76 5.04 20.83
C LEU A 50 -7.32 4.40 19.54
N GLU A 51 -8.27 3.48 19.64
CA GLU A 51 -8.96 2.89 18.49
C GLU A 51 -9.86 3.91 17.77
N ASP A 52 -10.59 4.73 18.54
CA ASP A 52 -11.53 5.71 17.99
C ASP A 52 -10.82 6.89 17.29
N TYR A 53 -9.68 7.34 17.84
CA TYR A 53 -8.99 8.56 17.37
C TYR A 53 -7.59 8.34 16.80
N GLY A 54 -7.03 7.15 16.95
CA GLY A 54 -5.66 6.81 16.58
C GLY A 54 -4.62 7.12 17.66
N THR A 55 -3.37 6.74 17.38
CA THR A 55 -2.23 6.93 18.30
C THR A 55 -1.45 8.21 18.02
N HIS A 56 -1.55 8.74 16.80
CA HIS A 56 -0.81 9.89 16.31
C HIS A 56 -1.71 10.76 15.42
N TYR A 57 -1.34 12.03 15.31
CA TYR A 57 -1.92 12.96 14.33
C TYR A 57 -0.81 13.53 13.44
N ALA A 58 -1.15 13.96 12.23
CA ALA A 58 -0.20 14.56 11.31
C ALA A 58 0.03 16.04 11.66
N VAL A 59 1.25 16.40 12.10
CA VAL A 59 1.61 17.80 12.39
C VAL A 59 1.90 18.56 11.10
N SER A 60 2.50 17.88 10.13
CA SER A 60 2.73 18.42 8.81
C SER A 60 2.75 17.30 7.78
N GLY A 61 2.54 17.66 6.53
CA GLY A 61 2.50 16.67 5.47
C GLY A 61 2.25 17.27 4.11
N THR A 62 2.14 16.38 3.14
CA THR A 62 1.82 16.68 1.75
C THR A 62 0.51 16.00 1.41
N VAL A 63 -0.37 16.73 0.72
CA VAL A 63 -1.65 16.22 0.22
C VAL A 63 -1.60 16.09 -1.29
N GLY A 64 -2.30 15.07 -1.80
CA GLY A 64 -2.39 14.83 -3.24
C GLY A 64 -2.82 13.39 -3.50
N GLY A 65 -2.13 12.72 -4.40
CA GLY A 65 -2.36 11.31 -4.72
C GLY A 65 -1.06 10.60 -5.04
N LYS A 66 -1.02 9.30 -4.79
CA LYS A 66 0.09 8.44 -5.22
C LYS A 66 -0.45 7.11 -5.71
N TYR A 67 0.29 6.52 -6.64
CA TYR A 67 0.07 5.14 -7.02
C TYR A 67 1.41 4.41 -7.07
N GLU A 68 1.39 3.16 -6.65
CA GLU A 68 2.53 2.25 -6.63
C GLU A 68 2.10 0.93 -7.26
N LEU A 69 2.84 0.51 -8.30
CA LEU A 69 2.62 -0.73 -9.03
C LEU A 69 3.87 -1.59 -8.90
N VAL A 70 3.70 -2.84 -8.51
CA VAL A 70 4.80 -3.81 -8.41
C VAL A 70 4.49 -4.97 -9.33
N TYR A 71 5.25 -5.07 -10.42
CA TYR A 71 5.21 -6.21 -11.33
C TYR A 71 6.19 -7.28 -10.84
N VAL A 72 5.71 -8.49 -10.64
CA VAL A 72 6.52 -9.66 -10.29
C VAL A 72 6.89 -10.37 -11.59
N LEU A 73 8.18 -10.40 -11.92
CA LEU A 73 8.70 -10.96 -13.17
C LEU A 73 9.34 -12.33 -12.92
N ASP A 74 9.05 -13.31 -13.79
CA ASP A 74 9.70 -14.63 -13.75
C ASP A 74 11.02 -14.60 -14.55
N ASN A 75 12.15 -14.70 -13.85
CA ASN A 75 13.47 -14.65 -14.47
C ASN A 75 13.75 -15.83 -15.39
N HIS A 76 13.11 -16.99 -15.18
CA HIS A 76 13.25 -18.15 -16.04
C HIS A 76 12.52 -17.93 -17.36
N ALA A 77 11.27 -17.46 -17.33
CA ALA A 77 10.52 -17.10 -18.54
C ALA A 77 11.23 -16.00 -19.34
N MET A 78 11.71 -14.95 -18.64
CA MET A 78 12.51 -13.89 -19.25
C MET A 78 13.78 -14.41 -19.93
N SER A 79 14.52 -15.31 -19.27
CA SER A 79 15.75 -15.88 -19.84
C SER A 79 15.48 -16.78 -21.05
N GLN A 80 14.39 -17.57 -21.02
CA GLN A 80 14.01 -18.42 -22.16
C GLN A 80 13.58 -17.62 -23.39
N LEU A 81 12.93 -16.48 -23.19
CA LEU A 81 12.44 -15.61 -24.25
C LEU A 81 13.45 -14.53 -24.67
N GLY A 82 14.61 -14.44 -24.02
CA GLY A 82 15.61 -13.40 -24.28
C GLY A 82 15.12 -11.98 -23.96
N ILE A 83 14.22 -11.87 -22.97
CA ILE A 83 13.59 -10.62 -22.54
C ILE A 83 14.32 -10.08 -21.32
N THR A 84 14.68 -8.80 -21.36
CA THR A 84 15.31 -8.10 -20.23
C THR A 84 14.30 -7.25 -19.46
N VAL A 85 14.65 -6.82 -18.25
CA VAL A 85 13.80 -5.90 -17.47
C VAL A 85 13.60 -4.58 -18.22
N GLU A 86 14.58 -4.17 -19.00
CA GLU A 86 14.48 -2.95 -19.82
C GLU A 86 13.51 -3.13 -21.00
N ASP A 87 13.47 -4.31 -21.61
CA ASP A 87 12.46 -4.66 -22.61
C ASP A 87 11.06 -4.59 -21.97
N VAL A 88 10.89 -5.13 -20.76
CA VAL A 88 9.61 -5.05 -20.02
C VAL A 88 9.22 -3.59 -19.77
N LYS A 89 10.13 -2.73 -19.28
CA LYS A 89 9.83 -1.31 -19.08
C LYS A 89 9.43 -0.61 -20.39
N LYS A 90 10.10 -0.90 -21.49
CA LYS A 90 9.79 -0.38 -22.83
C LYS A 90 8.40 -0.82 -23.28
N CYS A 91 8.10 -2.11 -23.17
CA CYS A 91 6.80 -2.67 -23.54
C CYS A 91 5.67 -2.11 -22.67
N LEU A 92 5.96 -1.80 -21.40
CA LEU A 92 5.00 -1.21 -20.49
C LEU A 92 4.85 0.32 -20.65
N GLY A 93 5.59 0.93 -21.58
CA GLY A 93 5.53 2.38 -21.83
C GLY A 93 6.22 3.25 -20.77
N TYR A 94 7.03 2.65 -19.88
CA TYR A 94 7.75 3.37 -18.83
C TYR A 94 9.16 3.83 -19.24
N HIS A 95 9.60 3.50 -20.46
CA HIS A 95 10.89 3.94 -20.99
C HIS A 95 10.81 5.39 -21.48
N LEU A 96 11.28 6.31 -20.64
CA LEU A 96 11.28 7.75 -20.85
C LEU A 96 12.53 8.24 -21.59
N ASP A 97 12.78 7.72 -22.80
CA ASP A 97 13.73 8.34 -23.76
C ASP A 97 13.00 9.31 -24.72
N ALA A 98 11.92 9.93 -24.24
CA ALA A 98 11.04 10.72 -25.09
C ALA A 98 10.80 12.11 -24.51
N ASN A 99 11.44 13.07 -25.18
CA ASN A 99 11.17 14.50 -25.20
C ASN A 99 9.74 14.80 -25.70
N ILE A 100 8.71 14.17 -25.12
CA ILE A 100 7.32 14.26 -25.54
C ILE A 100 6.54 14.93 -24.41
N VAL A 101 6.74 16.24 -24.31
CA VAL A 101 5.86 17.14 -23.59
C VAL A 101 5.12 17.93 -24.67
N TYR A 102 3.84 17.61 -24.84
CA TYR A 102 2.88 18.23 -25.76
C TYR A 102 3.19 18.15 -27.26
N LYS A 103 2.80 17.05 -27.89
CA LYS A 103 2.28 17.08 -29.27
C LYS A 103 1.48 15.81 -29.49
N GLY A 104 0.19 15.95 -29.81
CA GLY A 104 -0.66 14.84 -30.22
C GLY A 104 -0.02 14.15 -31.41
N ILE A 105 0.65 13.03 -31.18
CA ILE A 105 1.37 12.26 -32.18
C ILE A 105 1.27 10.81 -31.73
N GLN A 106 0.72 9.99 -32.62
CA GLN A 106 1.06 8.58 -32.75
C GLN A 106 2.59 8.48 -32.83
N ALA A 107 3.25 8.48 -31.67
CA ALA A 107 4.68 8.23 -31.62
C ALA A 107 4.81 6.72 -31.82
N ASN A 108 5.06 6.33 -33.06
CA ASN A 108 5.63 5.03 -33.38
C ASN A 108 6.97 4.91 -32.65
N PHE A 109 6.91 4.52 -31.38
CA PHE A 109 8.06 3.95 -30.72
C PHE A 109 8.39 2.71 -31.54
N ASN A 110 9.61 2.66 -32.09
CA ASN A 110 10.25 1.42 -32.53
C ASN A 110 10.50 0.56 -31.29
N VAL A 111 9.41 0.13 -30.66
CA VAL A 111 9.41 -1.00 -29.76
C VAL A 111 9.66 -2.20 -30.67
N ASP A 112 10.66 -3.00 -30.35
CA ASP A 112 10.93 -4.25 -31.05
C ASP A 112 9.68 -5.14 -30.92
N GLY A 113 8.76 -5.02 -31.88
CA GLY A 113 7.36 -5.43 -31.73
C GLY A 113 7.22 -6.90 -31.34
N GLY A 114 8.15 -7.73 -31.83
CA GLY A 114 8.19 -9.16 -31.53
C GLY A 114 8.50 -9.49 -30.07
N LYS A 115 9.23 -8.65 -29.31
CA LYS A 115 9.51 -8.93 -27.89
C LYS A 115 8.32 -8.66 -26.99
N CYS A 116 7.58 -7.58 -27.26
CA CYS A 116 6.41 -7.22 -26.45
C CYS A 116 5.19 -8.11 -26.72
N GLU A 117 5.13 -8.79 -27.86
CA GLU A 117 4.13 -9.83 -28.11
C GLU A 117 4.29 -11.03 -27.17
N ASN A 118 5.52 -11.32 -26.75
CA ASN A 118 5.82 -12.44 -25.85
C ASN A 118 5.63 -12.10 -24.36
N ILE A 119 5.42 -10.83 -24.01
CA ILE A 119 5.18 -10.40 -22.62
C ILE A 119 3.68 -10.47 -22.33
N HIS A 120 3.28 -11.48 -21.58
CA HIS A 120 1.92 -11.66 -21.08
C HIS A 120 1.92 -11.84 -19.55
N VAL A 121 0.82 -11.40 -18.93
CA VAL A 121 0.54 -11.59 -17.51
C VAL A 121 -0.06 -12.98 -17.33
N LYS A 122 0.33 -13.66 -16.27
CA LYS A 122 -0.25 -14.95 -15.91
C LYS A 122 -1.72 -14.75 -15.52
N ASP A 123 -2.64 -15.13 -16.40
CA ASP A 123 -4.07 -15.06 -16.15
C ASP A 123 -4.43 -15.95 -14.96
N LYS A 124 -4.75 -15.35 -13.79
CA LYS A 124 -5.58 -15.93 -12.69
C LYS A 124 -5.55 -15.07 -11.41
N CYS A 125 -6.29 -13.96 -11.37
CA CYS A 125 -6.75 -13.41 -10.09
C CYS A 125 -8.26 -13.61 -9.95
N LYS A 126 -8.67 -14.42 -8.96
CA LYS A 126 -10.07 -14.52 -8.53
C LYS A 126 -10.30 -13.48 -7.44
N TYR A 127 -11.28 -12.60 -7.67
CA TYR A 127 -11.65 -11.54 -6.74
C TYR A 127 -12.22 -12.12 -5.44
N ILE A 128 -11.70 -11.66 -4.31
CA ILE A 128 -12.43 -11.65 -3.03
C ILE A 128 -12.52 -10.18 -2.62
N LEU A 129 -13.75 -9.72 -2.39
CA LEU A 129 -14.14 -8.31 -2.19
C LEU A 129 -14.09 -7.88 -0.72
N ASP A 130 -13.49 -8.69 0.15
CA ASP A 130 -13.44 -8.43 1.59
C ASP A 130 -12.07 -7.89 1.97
N LEU A 131 -12.06 -6.71 2.60
CA LEU A 131 -10.94 -5.81 2.90
C LEU A 131 -10.47 -4.98 1.68
N HIS A 132 -10.18 -3.71 1.92
CA HIS A 132 -9.55 -2.76 0.98
C HIS A 132 -8.14 -3.18 0.48
N SER A 133 -7.81 -4.47 0.49
CA SER A 133 -6.58 -5.07 -0.02
C SER A 133 -6.90 -6.19 -1.01
N ILE A 134 -6.16 -6.23 -2.12
CA ILE A 134 -6.31 -7.26 -3.15
C ILE A 134 -5.34 -8.36 -2.81
N PHE A 135 -5.85 -9.53 -2.44
CA PHE A 135 -5.05 -10.76 -2.41
C PHE A 135 -5.38 -11.60 -3.64
N CYS A 136 -4.44 -11.74 -4.56
CA CYS A 136 -4.51 -12.76 -5.60
C CYS A 136 -4.23 -14.12 -4.96
N LEU A 137 -5.27 -14.89 -4.67
CA LEU A 137 -5.11 -16.27 -4.23
C LEU A 137 -4.79 -17.15 -5.43
N ARG A 138 -3.59 -17.73 -5.39
CA ARG A 138 -3.04 -18.66 -6.39
C ARG A 138 -3.86 -19.95 -6.43
N GLU A 139 -4.66 -20.17 -7.47
CA GLU A 139 -5.17 -21.51 -7.80
C GLU A 139 -4.05 -22.31 -8.50
N ASP A 140 -3.52 -23.30 -7.79
CA ASP A 140 -2.40 -24.19 -8.19
C ASP A 140 -2.75 -25.16 -9.36
N ASN A 141 -3.74 -24.86 -10.21
CA ASN A 141 -4.34 -25.82 -11.14
C ASN A 141 -4.23 -25.47 -12.64
N THR A 142 -3.21 -24.73 -13.10
CA THR A 142 -2.88 -24.73 -14.55
C THR A 142 -1.45 -25.13 -14.85
N LYS A 143 -1.39 -26.13 -15.72
CA LYS A 143 -0.32 -26.71 -16.52
C LYS A 143 1.01 -25.92 -16.60
N LYS A 144 2.07 -26.71 -16.55
CA LYS A 144 3.51 -26.41 -16.43
C LYS A 144 4.15 -25.65 -17.62
N ASN A 145 3.40 -25.00 -18.51
CA ASN A 145 3.92 -24.37 -19.74
C ASN A 145 3.27 -23.01 -20.05
N ASP A 146 3.16 -22.12 -19.07
CA ASP A 146 2.91 -20.70 -19.36
C ASP A 146 4.25 -19.97 -19.31
N ASN A 147 4.73 -19.50 -20.47
CA ASN A 147 5.92 -18.65 -20.58
C ASN A 147 5.61 -17.20 -20.18
N ALA A 148 4.72 -17.01 -19.19
CA ALA A 148 4.30 -15.70 -18.74
C ALA A 148 5.49 -14.97 -18.12
N VAL A 149 5.79 -13.79 -18.65
CA VAL A 149 6.90 -12.97 -18.18
C VAL A 149 6.52 -12.27 -16.87
N ILE A 150 5.25 -11.92 -16.70
CA ILE A 150 4.71 -11.26 -15.51
C ILE A 150 3.88 -12.28 -14.73
N ASP A 151 4.37 -12.67 -13.57
CA ASP A 151 3.71 -13.63 -12.65
C ASP A 151 2.53 -12.99 -11.91
N ASP A 152 2.67 -11.73 -11.48
CA ASP A 152 1.67 -11.00 -10.68
C ASP A 152 1.85 -9.48 -10.80
N VAL A 153 0.79 -8.72 -10.51
CA VAL A 153 0.78 -7.25 -10.47
C VAL A 153 0.08 -6.76 -9.21
N LEU A 154 0.85 -6.19 -8.29
CA LEU A 154 0.31 -5.53 -7.10
C LEU A 154 0.06 -4.06 -7.43
N SER A 155 -1.11 -3.55 -7.05
CA SER A 155 -1.47 -2.14 -7.25
C SER A 155 -1.94 -1.53 -5.94
N LEU A 156 -1.36 -0.37 -5.61
CA LEU A 156 -1.78 0.49 -4.51
C LEU A 156 -2.05 1.87 -5.10
N VAL A 157 -3.30 2.33 -5.05
CA VAL A 157 -3.70 3.65 -5.51
C VAL A 157 -4.35 4.38 -4.35
N GLU A 158 -3.80 5.54 -3.99
CA GLU A 158 -4.30 6.38 -2.91
C GLU A 158 -4.64 7.77 -3.44
N GLY A 159 -5.86 8.22 -3.14
CA GLY A 159 -6.39 9.52 -3.57
C GLY A 159 -7.06 9.48 -4.95
N GLY A 160 -7.95 10.44 -5.15
CA GLY A 160 -8.80 10.56 -6.32
C GLY A 160 -10.16 9.91 -6.12
N LYS A 161 -11.05 10.06 -7.11
CA LYS A 161 -12.36 9.40 -7.07
C LYS A 161 -12.19 7.88 -7.28
N ILE A 162 -13.01 7.11 -6.57
CA ILE A 162 -12.93 5.63 -6.54
C ILE A 162 -13.06 5.03 -7.95
N ASP A 163 -13.88 5.65 -8.81
CA ASP A 163 -14.05 5.23 -10.20
C ASP A 163 -12.72 5.11 -10.96
N PHE A 164 -11.75 5.96 -10.63
CA PHE A 164 -10.44 5.91 -11.24
C PHE A 164 -9.51 4.84 -10.64
N SER A 165 -9.48 4.69 -9.32
CA SER A 165 -8.62 3.69 -8.68
C SER A 165 -9.02 2.27 -9.08
N VAL A 166 -10.32 2.04 -9.27
CA VAL A 166 -10.86 0.80 -9.83
C VAL A 166 -10.47 0.64 -11.30
N LYS A 167 -10.53 1.71 -12.11
CA LYS A 167 -10.16 1.67 -13.53
C LYS A 167 -8.69 1.33 -13.74
N ILE A 168 -7.75 1.99 -13.06
CA ILE A 168 -6.32 1.64 -13.13
C ILE A 168 -6.10 0.19 -12.72
N LYS A 169 -6.70 -0.21 -11.60
CA LYS A 169 -6.57 -1.57 -11.06
C LYS A 169 -7.07 -2.60 -12.07
N GLU A 170 -8.21 -2.35 -12.70
CA GLU A 170 -8.78 -3.22 -13.73
C GLU A 170 -7.91 -3.27 -15.00
N MET A 171 -7.41 -2.13 -15.47
CA MET A 171 -6.52 -2.07 -16.63
C MET A 171 -5.23 -2.87 -16.42
N LEU A 172 -4.64 -2.75 -15.23
CA LEU A 172 -3.43 -3.48 -14.85
C LEU A 172 -3.67 -4.98 -14.74
N LEU A 173 -4.84 -5.38 -14.24
CA LEU A 173 -5.24 -6.79 -14.13
C LEU A 173 -5.63 -7.40 -15.49
N ARG A 174 -6.06 -6.59 -16.46
CA ARG A 174 -6.42 -7.03 -17.82
C ARG A 174 -5.24 -7.12 -18.78
N GLY A 175 -4.01 -6.96 -18.29
CA GLY A 175 -2.82 -7.05 -19.12
C GLY A 175 -2.69 -5.91 -20.13
N SER A 176 -3.35 -4.76 -19.88
CA SER A 176 -3.09 -3.55 -20.65
C SER A 176 -1.63 -3.16 -20.43
N LYS A 177 -0.86 -3.13 -21.52
CA LYS A 177 0.60 -2.99 -21.45
C LYS A 177 1.01 -1.67 -20.78
N ALA A 178 0.25 -0.59 -20.93
CA ALA A 178 0.53 0.69 -20.29
C ALA A 178 -0.73 1.31 -19.68
N VAL A 179 -0.56 2.16 -18.67
CA VAL A 179 -1.60 3.08 -18.21
C VAL A 179 -1.83 4.11 -19.31
N ASP A 180 -3.08 4.27 -19.75
CA ASP A 180 -3.42 5.30 -20.74
C ASP A 180 -3.17 6.69 -20.14
N VAL A 181 -2.57 7.57 -20.94
CA VAL A 181 -2.30 8.96 -20.57
C VAL A 181 -3.60 9.70 -20.26
N GLU A 182 -4.68 9.43 -21.01
CA GLU A 182 -5.98 10.07 -20.75
C GLU A 182 -6.52 9.67 -19.38
N ASP A 183 -6.38 8.39 -19.02
CA ASP A 183 -6.79 7.89 -17.72
C ASP A 183 -5.98 8.54 -16.61
N TYR A 184 -4.64 8.55 -16.72
CA TYR A 184 -3.79 9.26 -15.77
C TYR A 184 -4.19 10.73 -15.60
N ILE A 185 -4.54 11.43 -16.68
CA ILE A 185 -5.01 12.82 -16.64
C ILE A 185 -6.35 12.94 -15.90
N GLN A 186 -7.30 12.03 -16.16
CA GLN A 186 -8.61 12.03 -15.49
C GLN A 186 -8.47 11.84 -13.98
N TRP A 187 -7.56 10.99 -13.55
CA TRP A 187 -7.21 10.84 -12.14
C TRP A 187 -6.61 12.07 -11.53
N ALA A 188 -5.59 12.62 -12.19
CA ALA A 188 -4.89 13.81 -11.73
C ALA A 188 -5.89 14.96 -11.50
N LYS A 189 -6.88 15.10 -12.39
CA LYS A 189 -7.99 16.05 -12.24
C LYS A 189 -8.88 15.74 -11.03
N SER A 190 -9.16 14.46 -10.77
CA SER A 190 -10.00 14.03 -9.64
C SER A 190 -9.37 14.28 -8.26
N LEU A 191 -8.04 14.40 -8.18
CA LEU A 191 -7.33 14.62 -6.92
C LEU A 191 -7.71 15.95 -6.26
N VAL A 192 -8.16 16.93 -7.04
CA VAL A 192 -8.61 18.23 -6.51
C VAL A 192 -9.83 18.05 -5.58
N ASP A 193 -10.74 17.14 -5.94
CA ASP A 193 -11.96 16.88 -5.15
C ASP A 193 -11.71 15.89 -4.00
N ALA A 194 -10.79 14.93 -4.19
CA ALA A 194 -10.56 13.83 -3.25
C ALA A 194 -9.06 13.60 -2.99
N PRO A 195 -8.34 14.56 -2.40
CA PRO A 195 -6.94 14.38 -2.04
C PRO A 195 -6.79 13.52 -0.78
N VAL A 196 -5.64 12.87 -0.66
CA VAL A 196 -5.23 12.13 0.55
C VAL A 196 -3.89 12.63 1.06
N VAL A 197 -3.60 12.37 2.33
CA VAL A 197 -2.30 12.64 2.93
C VAL A 197 -1.31 11.56 2.45
N ILE A 198 -0.45 11.92 1.51
CA ILE A 198 0.50 10.99 0.87
C ILE A 198 1.83 10.88 1.64
N GLN A 199 2.16 11.90 2.44
CA GLN A 199 3.33 11.95 3.31
C GLN A 199 2.97 12.74 4.56
N GLN A 200 3.35 12.24 5.73
CA GLN A 200 3.07 12.90 7.00
C GLN A 200 4.20 12.78 8.00
N ARG A 201 4.36 13.82 8.81
CA ARG A 201 5.15 13.80 10.04
C ARG A 201 4.19 13.61 11.21
N PRO A 202 4.16 12.42 11.85
CA PRO A 202 3.27 12.17 12.97
C PRO A 202 3.78 12.85 14.24
N SER A 203 2.85 13.17 15.15
CA SER A 203 3.12 13.47 16.55
C SER A 203 2.16 12.67 17.43
N PRO A 204 2.61 12.20 18.61
CA PRO A 204 1.78 11.39 19.48
C PRO A 204 0.52 12.12 19.95
N ILE A 205 -0.59 11.41 20.06
CA ILE A 205 -1.90 11.99 20.38
C ILE A 205 -1.97 12.57 21.81
N HIS A 206 -1.19 12.03 22.75
CA HIS A 206 -1.10 12.55 24.12
C HIS A 206 -0.59 14.00 24.19
N THR A 207 0.06 14.51 23.13
CA THR A 207 0.49 15.91 23.04
C THR A 207 -0.67 16.89 22.80
N LEU A 208 -1.83 16.39 22.37
CA LEU A 208 -3.05 17.18 22.17
C LEU A 208 -3.81 17.44 23.47
N VAL A 209 -3.47 16.78 24.59
CA VAL A 209 -4.19 16.95 25.87
C VAL A 209 -4.08 18.40 26.36
N PRO A 210 -5.17 19.17 26.44
CA PRO A 210 -5.10 20.58 26.82
C PRO A 210 -4.69 20.78 28.27
N VAL A 211 -3.64 21.56 28.53
CA VAL A 211 -3.13 21.82 29.90
C VAL A 211 -4.18 22.40 30.84
N LYS A 212 -5.18 23.10 30.31
CA LYS A 212 -6.25 23.77 31.09
C LYS A 212 -7.37 22.82 31.53
N MET A 213 -7.38 21.55 31.09
CA MET A 213 -8.42 20.60 31.48
C MET A 213 -8.16 20.01 32.87
N LYS A 214 -9.22 19.53 33.53
CA LYS A 214 -9.08 18.80 34.79
C LYS A 214 -8.26 17.52 34.57
N ASP A 215 -7.34 17.25 35.49
CA ASP A 215 -6.48 16.06 35.48
C ASP A 215 -5.61 15.91 34.22
N ALA A 216 -5.34 17.01 33.49
CA ALA A 216 -4.62 17.02 32.22
C ALA A 216 -3.29 16.23 32.26
N TYR A 217 -2.50 16.47 33.30
CA TYR A 217 -1.19 15.83 33.47
C TYR A 217 -1.32 14.32 33.64
N LEU A 218 -2.25 13.85 34.50
CA LEU A 218 -2.50 12.43 34.74
C LEU A 218 -3.01 11.75 33.46
N LYS A 219 -3.98 12.35 32.78
CA LYS A 219 -4.53 11.83 31.52
C LYS A 219 -3.48 11.74 30.42
N LYS A 220 -2.60 12.74 30.33
CA LYS A 220 -1.46 12.71 29.40
C LYS A 220 -0.51 11.55 29.70
N GLN A 221 -0.11 11.38 30.96
CA GLN A 221 0.77 10.29 31.37
C GLN A 221 0.12 8.92 31.14
N ASN A 222 -1.17 8.80 31.41
CA ASN A 222 -1.92 7.58 31.17
C ASN A 222 -2.05 7.27 29.66
N LEU A 223 -2.22 8.29 28.81
CA LEU A 223 -2.21 8.10 27.35
C LEU A 223 -0.82 7.69 26.84
N GLU A 224 0.26 8.27 27.38
CA GLU A 224 1.64 7.85 27.08
C GLU A 224 1.83 6.36 27.38
N ARG A 225 1.46 5.94 28.60
CA ARG A 225 1.47 4.53 28.99
C ARG A 225 0.55 3.66 28.14
N ALA A 226 -0.65 4.13 27.84
CA ALA A 226 -1.62 3.38 27.02
C ALA A 226 -1.07 3.07 25.64
N ILE A 227 -0.33 4.00 25.02
CA ILE A 227 0.29 3.78 23.71
C ILE A 227 1.36 2.70 23.79
N GLU A 228 2.19 2.70 24.84
CA GLU A 228 3.20 1.65 25.06
C GLU A 228 2.56 0.27 25.29
N ASP A 229 1.53 0.23 26.14
CA ASP A 229 0.76 -0.98 26.41
C ASP A 229 0.05 -1.48 25.13
N TYR A 230 -0.48 -0.57 24.31
CA TYR A 230 -1.15 -0.89 23.04
C TYR A 230 -0.18 -1.52 22.04
N ILE A 231 1.00 -0.91 21.83
CA ILE A 231 2.05 -1.47 20.95
C ILE A 231 2.49 -2.85 21.44
N THR A 232 2.61 -3.03 22.76
CA THR A 232 2.98 -4.31 23.37
C THR A 232 1.88 -5.35 23.22
N GLU A 233 0.61 -4.94 23.36
CA GLU A 233 -0.54 -5.83 23.27
C GLU A 233 -0.68 -6.42 21.86
N TYR A 234 -0.59 -5.56 20.85
CA TYR A 234 -0.72 -5.90 19.42
C TYR A 234 0.64 -6.17 18.75
N SER A 235 1.64 -6.56 19.53
CA SER A 235 2.97 -6.87 19.01
C SER A 235 3.00 -8.24 18.33
N VAL A 236 3.63 -8.28 17.15
CA VAL A 236 3.92 -9.52 16.41
C VAL A 236 4.78 -10.49 17.24
N CYS A 237 5.51 -10.02 18.26
CA CYS A 237 6.33 -10.86 19.13
C CYS A 237 5.54 -11.85 19.99
N LYS A 238 4.22 -11.70 20.11
CA LYS A 238 3.35 -12.68 20.76
C LYS A 238 3.02 -13.89 19.89
N CYS A 239 3.29 -13.79 18.59
CA CYS A 239 3.05 -14.86 17.64
C CYS A 239 4.21 -15.87 17.58
N GLU A 240 3.91 -17.12 17.27
CA GLU A 240 4.93 -18.14 16.98
C GLU A 240 5.69 -17.82 15.69
N PRO A 241 7.02 -18.02 15.65
CA PRO A 241 7.83 -17.70 14.47
C PRO A 241 7.54 -18.66 13.30
N CYS A 242 7.50 -18.08 12.09
CA CYS A 242 7.38 -18.84 10.85
C CYS A 242 8.63 -19.69 10.57
N LYS A 243 8.46 -20.80 9.84
CA LYS A 243 9.59 -21.62 9.39
C LYS A 243 10.21 -21.05 8.10
N ASN A 244 11.41 -21.53 7.77
CA ASN A 244 12.07 -21.31 6.47
C ASN A 244 12.19 -19.82 6.05
N GLY A 245 12.42 -18.93 7.03
CA GLY A 245 12.57 -17.50 6.78
C GLY A 245 11.28 -16.79 6.36
N GLY A 246 10.11 -17.37 6.62
CA GLY A 246 8.83 -16.69 6.43
C GLY A 246 8.72 -15.44 7.31
N THR A 247 8.09 -14.39 6.78
CA THR A 247 7.86 -13.13 7.51
C THR A 247 6.56 -13.24 8.29
N LEU A 248 6.64 -13.05 9.61
CA LEU A 248 5.48 -13.10 10.50
C LEU A 248 4.76 -11.74 10.51
N VAL A 249 3.44 -11.77 10.37
CA VAL A 249 2.60 -10.57 10.38
C VAL A 249 1.35 -10.84 11.23
N LEU A 250 0.95 -9.86 12.05
CA LEU A 250 -0.30 -9.91 12.80
C LEU A 250 -1.33 -9.03 12.07
N VAL A 251 -2.44 -9.61 11.64
CA VAL A 251 -3.55 -8.91 10.98
C VAL A 251 -4.85 -9.33 11.64
N ASP A 252 -5.66 -8.37 12.09
CA ASP A 252 -6.95 -8.61 12.75
C ASP A 252 -6.90 -9.63 13.91
N GLY A 253 -5.81 -9.60 14.69
CA GLY A 253 -5.58 -10.52 15.80
C GLY A 253 -5.13 -11.93 15.37
N VAL A 254 -4.94 -12.18 14.08
CA VAL A 254 -4.51 -13.47 13.53
C VAL A 254 -3.05 -13.38 13.07
N CYS A 255 -2.20 -14.23 13.64
CA CYS A 255 -0.81 -14.39 13.23
C CYS A 255 -0.74 -15.14 11.89
N THR A 256 -0.24 -14.50 10.85
CA THR A 256 -0.12 -15.04 9.49
C THR A 256 1.34 -15.03 9.04
N CYS A 257 1.76 -16.10 8.35
CA CYS A 257 3.10 -16.19 7.78
C CYS A 257 3.09 -15.87 6.29
N LEU A 258 3.87 -14.85 5.90
CA LEU A 258 4.19 -14.56 4.51
C LEU A 258 5.40 -15.38 4.09
N CYS A 259 5.16 -16.38 3.24
CA CYS A 259 6.19 -17.31 2.81
C CYS A 259 6.99 -16.76 1.64
N SER A 260 8.29 -17.05 1.61
CA SER A 260 9.08 -16.88 0.39
C SER A 260 8.55 -17.81 -0.70
N ASN A 261 8.89 -17.50 -1.95
CA ASN A 261 8.33 -18.20 -3.11
C ASN A 261 8.60 -19.71 -3.13
N TYR A 262 9.62 -20.17 -2.40
CA TYR A 262 10.04 -21.57 -2.34
C TYR A 262 9.23 -22.43 -1.36
N PHE A 263 8.43 -21.83 -0.49
CA PHE A 263 7.70 -22.54 0.55
C PHE A 263 6.21 -22.22 0.54
N LYS A 264 5.41 -23.16 1.05
CA LYS A 264 3.95 -23.10 1.21
C LYS A 264 3.53 -23.74 2.53
N GLY A 265 2.23 -23.70 2.80
CA GLY A 265 1.65 -24.12 4.07
C GLY A 265 1.56 -22.96 5.06
N ILE A 266 0.74 -23.15 6.10
CA ILE A 266 0.34 -22.10 7.05
C ILE A 266 1.54 -21.47 7.77
N ALA A 267 2.61 -22.24 8.00
CA ALA A 267 3.84 -21.78 8.65
C ALA A 267 5.06 -21.80 7.72
N CYS A 268 4.84 -21.82 6.40
CA CYS A 268 5.89 -21.95 5.37
C CYS A 268 6.72 -23.24 5.49
N GLN A 269 6.12 -24.31 6.00
CA GLN A 269 6.81 -25.55 6.35
C GLN A 269 7.01 -26.51 5.16
N ILE A 270 6.27 -26.34 4.07
CA ILE A 270 6.26 -27.26 2.93
C ILE A 270 7.04 -26.61 1.78
N PRO A 271 8.12 -27.22 1.25
CA PRO A 271 8.75 -26.75 0.02
C PRO A 271 7.78 -26.85 -1.16
N LYS A 272 7.74 -25.83 -2.02
CA LYS A 272 7.04 -25.93 -3.31
C LYS A 272 7.89 -26.79 -4.25
N SER A 273 7.31 -27.86 -4.79
CA SER A 273 7.95 -28.74 -5.77
C SER A 273 8.25 -27.96 -7.06
N THR A 274 9.49 -28.05 -7.52
CA THR A 274 10.01 -27.44 -8.76
C THR A 274 9.40 -28.02 -10.04
#